data_AF-A0AAE6BFR3-F1
#
_entry.id   AF-A0AAE6BFR3-F1
#
_cell.length_a   1.000
_cell.length_b   1.000
_cell.length_c   1.000
_cell.angle_alpha   90.00
_cell.angle_beta   90.00
_cell.angle_gamma   90.00
#
_symmetry.space_group_name_H-M   'P 1'
#
loop_
_entity.id
_entity.type
_entity.pdbx_description
1 polymer ?
#
loop_
_entity_poly.entity_id
_entity_poly.type
_entity_poly.pdbx_seq_one_letter_code
_entity_poly.pdbx_strand_id
1 'polypeptide(L)'
;MANKGSEVSFTGLIGVVVVALFVGVIYFTGPVKPSVLDRVVEYLPKTFAGKSEPPIRRWLYDFQGLVGGLLALAAGAITIFQMRLTDRDAAARHDEAMALAREANRNAVERALNPTILNLSTVNRYLDRVEKDVRSKNTFEMQNEELRSQAWLLAYIHDGLVEALSREQFVVGSALFPGKLAYKITYLKKLAEENGHKIAAIDKNFGHGAHRPATAKTEKLLREYYSPFFEMCAFLPELIGMLRSTAEKHQIEID
;
A
#
# COMPACT_ATOMS: atom_id res chain seq x y z
N MET A 1 1.48 21.29 21.63
CA MET A 1 2.44 21.52 22.74
C MET A 1 3.20 20.22 22.96
N ALA A 2 4.38 20.09 22.35
CA ALA A 2 5.20 18.88 22.44
C ALA A 2 6.00 18.91 23.74
N ASN A 3 5.80 17.88 24.57
CA ASN A 3 6.48 17.70 25.83
C ASN A 3 7.96 17.38 25.54
N LYS A 4 8.86 18.36 25.71
CA LYS A 4 10.32 18.14 25.70
C LYS A 4 10.69 17.36 26.97
N GLY A 5 10.43 16.06 26.95
CA GLY A 5 10.99 15.14 27.92
C GLY A 5 12.51 15.23 27.83
N SER A 6 13.15 15.44 28.97
CA SER A 6 14.61 15.46 29.08
C SER A 6 15.17 14.14 28.58
N GLU A 7 15.66 14.11 27.34
CA GLU A 7 16.50 13.03 26.84
C GLU A 7 17.79 13.05 27.67
N VAL A 8 17.77 12.30 28.77
CA VAL A 8 19.00 11.89 29.43
C VAL A 8 19.73 11.06 28.39
N SER A 9 20.67 11.70 27.71
CA SER A 9 21.51 11.08 26.68
C SER A 9 22.04 9.76 27.24
N PHE A 10 21.67 8.66 26.57
CA PHE A 10 21.96 7.30 27.01
C PHE A 10 23.47 7.08 27.21
N THR A 11 24.29 7.79 26.44
CA THR A 11 25.74 7.92 26.62
C THR A 11 26.14 8.51 27.98
N GLY A 12 25.39 9.50 28.50
CA GLY A 12 25.58 10.04 29.84
C GLY A 12 25.27 9.03 30.93
N LEU A 13 24.19 8.25 30.78
CA LEU A 13 23.83 7.20 31.76
C LEU A 13 24.88 6.07 31.79
N ILE A 14 25.34 5.61 30.62
CA ILE A 14 26.42 4.62 30.52
C ILE A 14 27.71 5.17 31.14
N GLY A 15 28.06 6.44 30.86
CA GLY A 15 29.21 7.10 31.47
C GLY A 15 29.14 7.08 33.00
N VAL A 16 27.98 7.42 33.57
CA VAL A 16 27.76 7.41 35.02
C VAL A 16 27.84 5.99 35.59
N VAL A 17 27.27 4.98 34.93
CA VAL A 17 27.30 3.58 35.41
C VAL A 17 28.72 3.01 35.33
N VAL A 18 29.47 3.28 34.27
CA VAL A 18 30.87 2.84 34.13
C VAL A 18 31.74 3.53 35.18
N VAL A 19 31.57 4.83 35.40
CA VAL A 19 32.27 5.57 36.46
C VAL A 19 31.89 5.03 37.83
N ALA A 20 30.61 4.77 38.10
CA ALA A 20 30.16 4.20 39.37
C ALA A 20 30.68 2.78 39.61
N LEU A 21 30.77 1.94 38.57
CA LEU A 21 31.39 0.62 38.65
C LEU A 21 32.89 0.72 38.90
N PHE A 22 33.60 1.62 38.22
CA PHE A 22 35.02 1.86 38.48
C PHE A 22 35.26 2.35 39.90
N VAL A 23 34.48 3.34 40.36
CA VAL A 23 34.55 3.88 41.73
C VAL A 23 34.19 2.79 42.74
N GLY A 24 33.16 1.99 42.49
CA GLY A 24 32.75 0.87 43.33
C GLY A 24 33.82 -0.21 43.45
N VAL A 25 34.45 -0.61 42.33
CA VAL A 25 35.55 -1.57 42.33
C VAL A 25 36.76 -1.00 43.07
N ILE A 26 37.16 0.25 42.82
CA ILE A 26 38.26 0.91 43.53
C ILE A 26 37.96 1.00 45.04
N TYR A 27 36.70 1.28 45.41
CA TYR A 27 36.27 1.39 46.81
C TYR A 27 36.23 0.04 47.53
N PHE A 28 35.76 -1.02 46.87
CA PHE A 28 35.63 -2.36 47.48
C PHE A 28 36.90 -3.20 47.44
N THR A 29 37.74 -3.01 46.42
CA THR A 29 39.01 -3.76 46.28
C THR A 29 40.22 -2.97 46.75
N GLY A 30 40.08 -1.65 46.91
CA GLY A 30 41.04 -0.83 47.63
C GLY A 30 41.01 -1.21 49.13
N PRO A 31 42.16 -1.42 49.77
CA PRO A 31 42.22 -1.77 51.18
C PRO A 31 41.55 -0.66 52.01
N VAL A 32 40.39 -0.97 52.60
CA VAL A 32 39.60 -0.01 53.37
C VAL A 32 40.29 0.27 54.71
N LYS A 33 41.18 1.29 54.73
CA LYS A 33 41.55 2.21 55.84
C LYS A 33 42.82 3.03 55.50
N PRO A 34 42.97 4.23 56.08
CA PRO A 34 42.38 5.50 55.66
C PRO A 34 43.01 6.06 54.36
N SER A 35 42.26 6.91 53.66
CA SER A 35 42.69 7.86 52.60
C SER A 35 43.86 7.42 51.71
N VAL A 36 43.53 6.77 50.58
CA VAL A 36 44.47 6.54 49.46
C VAL A 36 45.10 7.87 48.98
N LEU A 37 44.40 9.00 49.10
CA LEU A 37 44.96 10.33 48.85
C LEU A 37 46.07 10.71 49.84
N ASP A 38 45.97 10.35 51.12
CA ASP A 38 47.04 10.63 52.11
C ASP A 38 48.25 9.74 51.86
N ARG A 39 48.05 8.47 51.49
CA ARG A 39 49.18 7.59 51.11
C ARG A 39 49.82 7.98 49.77
N VAL A 40 49.07 8.46 48.80
CA VAL A 40 49.64 8.93 47.51
C VAL A 40 50.47 10.20 47.72
N VAL A 41 50.03 11.11 48.60
CA VAL A 41 50.79 12.31 48.99
C VAL A 41 52.02 11.96 49.86
N GLU A 42 51.93 10.94 50.72
CA GLU A 42 53.04 10.48 51.58
C GLU A 42 54.09 9.63 50.83
N TYR A 43 53.72 8.96 49.73
CA TYR A 43 54.63 8.13 48.92
C TYR A 43 55.26 8.87 47.71
N LEU A 44 54.83 10.10 47.43
CA LEU A 44 55.36 10.92 46.34
C LEU A 44 56.84 11.34 46.48
N PRO A 45 57.47 11.44 47.68
CA PRO A 45 58.90 11.76 47.77
C PRO A 45 59.83 10.56 47.99
N LYS A 46 59.34 9.32 48.18
CA LYS A 46 60.20 8.16 48.51
C LYS A 46 60.39 7.12 47.41
N THR A 47 59.69 7.24 46.27
CA THR A 47 59.77 6.27 45.16
C THR A 47 60.79 6.64 44.08
N PHE A 48 61.46 7.80 44.17
CA PHE A 48 62.56 8.16 43.28
C PHE A 48 63.93 7.56 43.68
N ALA A 49 64.02 6.89 44.83
CA ALA A 49 65.28 6.33 45.32
C ALA A 49 65.16 4.82 45.60
N GLY A 50 65.42 4.00 44.57
CA GLY A 50 65.98 2.67 44.75
C GLY A 50 65.01 1.47 44.84
N LYS A 51 64.96 0.72 43.73
CA LYS A 51 64.78 -0.75 43.65
C LYS A 51 63.77 -1.40 44.60
N SER A 52 62.48 -1.11 44.41
CA SER A 52 61.42 -2.10 44.60
C SER A 52 60.29 -1.75 43.64
N GLU A 53 59.78 -2.75 42.91
CA GLU A 53 58.66 -2.52 42.00
C GLU A 53 57.47 -1.97 42.80
N PRO A 54 56.84 -0.86 42.36
CA PRO A 54 55.76 -0.25 43.13
C PRO A 54 54.65 -1.28 43.32
N PRO A 55 54.19 -1.55 44.56
CA PRO A 55 53.23 -2.63 44.86
C PRO A 55 51.89 -2.48 44.12
N ILE A 56 51.55 -1.27 43.69
CA ILE A 56 50.42 -0.96 42.81
C ILE A 56 50.54 -1.67 41.44
N ARG A 57 51.75 -1.84 40.91
CA ARG A 57 51.97 -2.43 39.59
C ARG A 57 51.66 -3.92 39.58
N ARG A 58 52.06 -4.65 40.63
CA ARG A 58 51.77 -6.08 40.79
C ARG A 58 50.27 -6.34 40.94
N TRP A 59 49.61 -5.52 41.75
CA TRP A 59 48.15 -5.57 41.90
C TRP A 59 47.42 -5.30 40.57
N LEU A 60 47.84 -4.28 39.81
CA LEU A 60 47.24 -3.98 38.51
C LEU A 60 47.41 -5.16 37.51
N TYR A 61 48.55 -5.85 37.53
CA TYR A 61 48.80 -7.02 36.68
C TYR A 61 47.93 -8.22 37.07
N ASP A 62 47.72 -8.48 38.36
CA ASP A 62 46.90 -9.61 38.82
C ASP A 62 45.40 -9.40 38.52
N PHE A 63 44.92 -8.15 38.49
CA PHE A 63 43.52 -7.82 38.17
C PHE A 63 43.24 -7.52 36.69
N GLN A 64 44.28 -7.42 35.85
CA GLN A 64 44.13 -7.08 34.42
C GLN A 64 43.15 -8.00 33.69
N GLY A 65 43.22 -9.31 33.94
CA GLY A 65 42.31 -10.29 33.32
C GLY A 65 40.84 -10.12 33.76
N LEU A 66 40.63 -9.79 35.04
CA LEU A 66 39.29 -9.58 35.61
C LEU A 66 38.66 -8.28 35.08
N VAL A 67 39.45 -7.21 35.00
CA VAL A 67 39.01 -5.94 34.39
C VAL A 67 38.69 -6.13 32.91
N GLY A 68 39.54 -6.86 32.17
CA GLY A 68 39.28 -7.20 30.77
C GLY A 68 37.98 -7.98 30.57
N GLY A 69 37.73 -8.99 31.40
CA GLY A 69 36.48 -9.77 31.38
C GLY A 69 35.24 -8.92 31.70
N LEU A 70 35.33 -8.04 32.70
CA LEU A 70 34.24 -7.13 33.06
C LEU A 70 33.91 -6.16 31.90
N LEU A 71 34.94 -5.59 31.27
CA LEU A 71 34.77 -4.70 30.11
C LEU A 71 34.15 -5.45 28.92
N ALA A 72 34.53 -6.71 28.68
CA ALA A 72 33.94 -7.53 27.62
C ALA A 72 32.43 -7.78 27.86
N LEU A 73 32.04 -8.11 29.10
CA LEU A 73 30.62 -8.27 29.46
C LEU A 73 29.84 -6.96 29.30
N ALA A 74 30.43 -5.83 29.72
CA ALA A 74 29.81 -4.51 29.55
C ALA A 74 29.62 -4.16 28.07
N ALA A 75 30.62 -4.41 27.22
CA ALA A 75 30.52 -4.21 25.78
C ALA A 75 29.44 -5.10 25.14
N GLY A 76 29.36 -6.37 25.54
CA GLY A 76 28.31 -7.29 25.09
C GLY A 76 26.91 -6.80 25.49
N ALA A 77 26.74 -6.35 26.73
CA ALA A 77 25.48 -5.78 27.19
C ALA A 77 25.07 -4.53 26.39
N ILE A 78 25.99 -3.57 26.20
CA ILE A 78 25.75 -2.36 25.40
C ILE A 78 25.33 -2.73 23.98
N THR A 79 26.00 -3.71 23.37
CA THR A 79 25.67 -4.19 22.02
C THR A 79 24.24 -4.76 21.97
N ILE A 80 23.85 -5.59 22.94
CA ILE A 80 22.49 -6.15 23.01
C ILE A 80 21.45 -5.03 23.18
N PHE A 81 21.71 -4.03 24.03
CA PHE A 81 20.81 -2.89 24.18
C PHE A 81 20.70 -2.07 22.89
N GLN A 82 21.80 -1.82 22.20
CA GLN A 82 21.83 -1.10 20.93
C GLN A 82 21.07 -1.86 19.83
N MET A 83 21.24 -3.19 19.74
CA MET A 83 20.48 -4.04 18.81
C MET A 83 18.98 -3.96 19.11
N ARG A 84 18.57 -4.10 20.38
CA ARG A 84 17.15 -4.00 20.78
C ARG A 84 16.53 -2.65 20.47
N LEU A 85 17.27 -1.55 20.63
CA LEU A 85 16.81 -0.22 20.25
C LEU A 85 16.65 -0.10 18.74
N THR A 86 17.65 -0.58 17.98
CA THR A 86 17.62 -0.54 16.52
C THR A 86 16.50 -1.40 15.94
N ASP A 87 16.25 -2.58 16.49
CA ASP A 87 15.16 -3.48 16.07
C ASP A 87 13.78 -2.86 16.30
N ARG A 88 13.61 -2.13 17.42
CA ARG A 88 12.35 -1.40 17.71
C ARG A 88 12.13 -0.25 16.74
N ASP A 89 13.17 0.53 16.46
CA ASP A 89 13.08 1.64 15.51
C ASP A 89 12.83 1.13 14.08
N ALA A 90 13.46 0.01 13.71
CA ALA A 90 13.24 -0.64 12.42
C ALA A 90 11.80 -1.17 12.30
N ALA A 91 11.25 -1.79 13.35
CA ALA A 91 9.87 -2.23 13.39
C ALA A 91 8.89 -1.04 13.27
N ALA A 92 9.14 0.05 14.00
CA ALA A 92 8.31 1.26 13.92
C ALA A 92 8.28 1.85 12.50
N ARG A 93 9.44 1.98 11.84
CA ARG A 93 9.51 2.45 10.45
C ARG A 93 8.85 1.49 9.46
N HIS A 94 8.94 0.18 9.72
CA HIS A 94 8.25 -0.82 8.90
C HIS A 94 6.73 -0.65 9.01
N ASP A 95 6.21 -0.48 10.21
CA ASP A 95 4.78 -0.25 10.45
C ASP A 95 4.29 1.06 9.82
N GLU A 96 5.08 2.14 9.93
CA GLU A 96 4.81 3.43 9.26
C GLU A 96 4.78 3.28 7.73
N ALA A 97 5.78 2.59 7.15
CA ALA A 97 5.83 2.33 5.71
C ALA A 97 4.65 1.48 5.23
N MET A 98 4.24 0.47 6.02
CA MET A 98 3.06 -0.35 5.73
C MET A 98 1.76 0.46 5.84
N ALA A 99 1.65 1.37 6.80
CA ALA A 99 0.49 2.26 6.94
C ALA A 99 0.37 3.19 5.72
N LEU A 100 1.46 3.85 5.33
CA LEU A 100 1.51 4.71 4.14
C LEU A 100 1.17 3.94 2.86
N ALA A 101 1.67 2.71 2.71
CA ALA A 101 1.35 1.87 1.56
C ALA A 101 -0.14 1.49 1.51
N ARG A 102 -0.77 1.20 2.66
CA ARG A 102 -2.22 0.93 2.74
C ARG A 102 -3.04 2.15 2.36
N GLU A 103 -2.67 3.33 2.82
CA GLU A 103 -3.33 4.59 2.46
C GLU A 103 -3.20 4.89 0.97
N ALA A 104 -1.99 4.75 0.41
CA ALA A 104 -1.76 4.93 -1.02
C ALA A 104 -2.62 3.97 -1.86
N ASN A 105 -2.70 2.70 -1.45
CA ASN A 105 -3.55 1.70 -2.11
C ASN A 105 -5.04 2.04 -2.00
N ARG A 106 -5.50 2.50 -0.82
CA ARG A 106 -6.89 2.94 -0.63
C ARG A 106 -7.23 4.12 -1.54
N ASN A 107 -6.36 5.13 -1.60
CA ASN A 107 -6.54 6.30 -2.45
C ASN A 107 -6.54 5.93 -3.94
N ALA A 108 -5.72 4.95 -4.35
CA ALA A 108 -5.73 4.45 -5.71
C ALA A 108 -7.04 3.74 -6.07
N VAL A 109 -7.57 2.90 -5.16
CA VAL A 109 -8.86 2.23 -5.32
C VAL A 109 -10.00 3.26 -5.37
N GLU A 110 -9.99 4.27 -4.51
CA GLU A 110 -11.01 5.32 -4.49
C GLU A 110 -11.07 6.09 -5.82
N ARG A 111 -9.93 6.55 -6.31
CA ARG A 111 -9.83 7.25 -7.61
C ARG A 111 -10.25 6.38 -8.79
N ALA A 112 -10.03 5.07 -8.69
CA ALA A 112 -10.50 4.12 -9.69
C ALA A 112 -12.02 3.93 -9.64
N LEU A 113 -12.60 3.79 -8.45
CA LEU A 113 -14.00 3.41 -8.27
C LEU A 113 -14.96 4.58 -8.49
N ASN A 114 -14.73 5.76 -7.89
CA ASN A 114 -15.71 6.85 -7.88
C ASN A 114 -16.17 7.29 -9.29
N PRO A 115 -15.26 7.75 -10.19
CA PRO A 115 -15.69 8.18 -11.51
C PRO A 115 -16.19 7.02 -12.38
N THR A 116 -15.71 5.80 -12.14
CA THR A 116 -16.04 4.63 -12.97
C THR A 116 -17.42 4.09 -12.63
N ILE A 117 -17.77 3.97 -11.35
CA ILE A 117 -19.08 3.49 -10.92
C ILE A 117 -20.18 4.44 -11.39
N LEU A 118 -19.97 5.76 -11.31
CA LEU A 118 -20.91 6.76 -11.79
C LEU A 118 -21.14 6.63 -13.31
N ASN A 119 -20.06 6.53 -14.08
CA ASN A 119 -20.12 6.35 -15.53
C ASN A 119 -20.82 5.04 -15.91
N LEU A 120 -20.38 3.91 -15.34
CA LEU A 120 -20.97 2.59 -15.61
C LEU A 120 -22.43 2.53 -15.19
N SER A 121 -22.82 3.17 -14.08
CA SER A 121 -24.23 3.27 -13.67
C SER A 121 -25.06 4.07 -14.67
N THR A 122 -24.47 5.11 -15.27
CA THR A 122 -25.13 5.89 -16.33
C THR A 122 -25.27 5.10 -17.62
N VAL A 123 -24.20 4.42 -18.06
CA VAL A 123 -24.24 3.48 -19.19
C VAL A 123 -25.28 2.39 -18.95
N ASN A 124 -25.34 1.82 -17.75
CA ASN A 124 -26.30 0.77 -17.39
C ASN A 124 -27.74 1.24 -17.48
N ARG A 125 -28.04 2.50 -17.09
CA ARG A 125 -29.39 3.07 -17.25
C ARG A 125 -29.81 3.19 -18.72
N TYR A 126 -28.90 3.61 -19.59
CA TYR A 126 -29.18 3.67 -21.02
C TYR A 126 -29.34 2.27 -21.62
N LEU A 127 -28.48 1.34 -21.21
CA LEU A 127 -28.49 -0.04 -21.68
C LEU A 127 -29.78 -0.77 -21.26
N ASP A 128 -30.21 -0.63 -20.00
CA ASP A 128 -31.47 -1.19 -19.48
C ASP A 128 -32.71 -0.61 -20.20
N ARG A 129 -32.69 0.69 -20.55
CA ARG A 129 -33.74 1.30 -21.36
C ARG A 129 -33.83 0.64 -22.75
N VAL A 130 -32.70 0.55 -23.46
CA VAL A 130 -32.67 -0.08 -24.79
C VAL A 130 -33.06 -1.55 -24.69
N GLU A 131 -32.60 -2.28 -23.67
CA GLU A 131 -32.97 -3.67 -23.46
C GLU A 131 -34.49 -3.84 -23.32
N LYS A 132 -35.14 -3.00 -22.50
CA LYS A 132 -36.60 -3.02 -22.32
C LYS A 132 -37.34 -2.71 -23.62
N ASP A 133 -36.90 -1.68 -24.36
CA ASP A 133 -37.51 -1.29 -25.62
C ASP A 133 -37.40 -2.42 -26.66
N VAL A 134 -36.23 -3.08 -26.74
CA VAL A 134 -36.03 -4.24 -27.63
C VAL A 134 -36.88 -5.43 -27.18
N ARG A 135 -36.82 -5.83 -25.90
CA ARG A 135 -37.60 -6.98 -25.39
C ARG A 135 -39.11 -6.78 -25.45
N SER A 136 -39.59 -5.54 -25.53
CA SER A 136 -41.01 -5.24 -25.74
C SER A 136 -41.55 -5.69 -27.10
N LYS A 137 -40.67 -6.00 -28.06
CA LYS A 137 -41.04 -6.45 -29.40
C LYS A 137 -41.18 -7.97 -29.45
N ASN A 138 -42.25 -8.43 -30.09
CA ASN A 138 -42.65 -9.84 -30.12
C ASN A 138 -41.88 -10.71 -31.12
N THR A 139 -41.19 -10.11 -32.10
CA THR A 139 -40.47 -10.84 -33.15
C THR A 139 -39.03 -10.41 -33.21
N PHE A 140 -38.15 -11.33 -33.61
CA PHE A 140 -36.72 -11.06 -33.76
C PHE A 140 -36.45 -9.94 -34.78
N GLU A 141 -37.25 -9.88 -35.84
CA GLU A 141 -37.19 -8.82 -36.85
C GLU A 141 -37.51 -7.45 -36.24
N MET A 142 -38.57 -7.35 -35.43
CA MET A 142 -38.91 -6.10 -34.74
C MET A 142 -37.89 -5.73 -33.66
N GLN A 143 -37.27 -6.71 -33.00
CA GLN A 143 -36.19 -6.48 -32.04
C GLN A 143 -34.94 -5.90 -32.71
N ASN A 144 -34.54 -6.44 -33.87
CA ASN A 144 -33.43 -5.89 -34.65
C ASN A 144 -33.75 -4.50 -35.19
N GLU A 145 -35.00 -4.26 -35.58
CA GLU A 145 -35.46 -2.95 -36.01
C GLU A 145 -35.39 -1.91 -34.87
N GLU A 146 -35.71 -2.31 -33.64
CA GLU A 146 -35.56 -1.44 -32.47
C GLU A 146 -34.07 -1.22 -32.11
N LEU A 147 -33.22 -2.25 -32.16
CA LEU A 147 -31.77 -2.05 -32.00
C LEU A 147 -31.21 -1.09 -33.06
N ARG A 148 -31.72 -1.19 -34.29
CA ARG A 148 -31.37 -0.31 -35.41
C ARG A 148 -31.80 1.13 -35.15
N SER A 149 -33.02 1.35 -34.67
CA SER A 149 -33.50 2.71 -34.35
C SER A 149 -32.69 3.36 -33.22
N GLN A 150 -32.13 2.55 -32.32
CA GLN A 150 -31.29 2.97 -31.19
C GLN A 150 -29.77 2.94 -31.50
N ALA A 151 -29.35 2.78 -32.76
CA ALA A 151 -27.95 2.59 -33.15
C ALA A 151 -26.99 3.66 -32.59
N TRP A 152 -27.41 4.93 -32.64
CA TRP A 152 -26.61 6.03 -32.08
C TRP A 152 -26.42 5.91 -30.58
N LEU A 153 -27.49 5.59 -29.84
CA LEU A 153 -27.42 5.44 -28.39
C LEU A 153 -26.53 4.25 -28.02
N LEU A 154 -26.58 3.16 -28.80
CA LEU A 154 -25.69 2.02 -28.65
C LEU A 154 -24.22 2.39 -28.88
N ALA A 155 -23.91 3.23 -29.86
CA ALA A 155 -22.56 3.78 -30.06
C ALA A 155 -22.10 4.61 -28.87
N TYR A 156 -22.96 5.50 -28.36
CA TYR A 156 -22.68 6.29 -27.18
C TYR A 156 -22.43 5.44 -25.91
N ILE A 157 -23.27 4.42 -25.68
CA ILE A 157 -23.11 3.44 -24.59
C ILE A 157 -21.76 2.73 -24.71
N HIS A 158 -21.43 2.28 -25.91
CA HIS A 158 -20.21 1.53 -26.17
C HIS A 158 -18.95 2.35 -25.90
N ASP A 159 -18.90 3.58 -26.43
CA ASP A 159 -17.78 4.49 -26.22
C ASP A 159 -17.65 4.86 -24.75
N GLY A 160 -18.76 5.15 -24.06
CA GLY A 160 -18.77 5.44 -22.63
C GLY A 160 -18.26 4.27 -21.78
N LEU A 161 -18.56 3.03 -22.18
CA LEU A 161 -18.09 1.83 -21.49
C LEU A 161 -16.58 1.59 -21.70
N VAL A 162 -16.11 1.68 -22.94
CA VAL A 162 -14.67 1.55 -23.25
C VAL A 162 -13.86 2.67 -22.59
N GLU A 163 -14.35 3.90 -22.64
CA GLU A 163 -13.72 5.05 -21.98
C GLU A 163 -13.62 4.80 -20.47
N ALA A 164 -14.74 4.48 -19.80
CA ALA A 164 -14.76 4.26 -18.36
C ALA A 164 -13.80 3.15 -17.92
N LEU A 165 -13.75 2.03 -18.66
CA LEU A 165 -12.88 0.89 -18.36
C LEU A 165 -11.41 1.09 -18.78
N SER A 166 -11.12 2.12 -19.59
CA SER A 166 -9.76 2.41 -20.08
C SER A 166 -9.12 3.64 -19.44
N ARG A 167 -9.83 4.31 -18.52
CA ARG A 167 -9.25 5.40 -17.72
C ARG A 167 -8.02 4.91 -16.98
N GLU A 168 -6.94 5.69 -17.06
CA GLU A 168 -5.67 5.34 -16.42
C GLU A 168 -5.82 5.07 -14.93
N GLN A 169 -6.61 5.90 -14.22
CA GLN A 169 -6.86 5.73 -12.79
C GLN A 169 -7.55 4.38 -12.50
N PHE A 170 -8.49 3.98 -13.37
CA PHE A 170 -9.19 2.71 -13.24
C PHE A 170 -8.26 1.53 -13.52
N VAL A 171 -7.43 1.60 -14.57
CA VAL A 171 -6.46 0.55 -14.90
C VAL A 171 -5.47 0.34 -13.75
N VAL A 172 -4.88 1.42 -13.22
CA VAL A 172 -3.93 1.35 -12.10
C VAL A 172 -4.60 0.79 -10.85
N GLY A 173 -5.79 1.27 -10.47
CA GLY A 173 -6.50 0.77 -9.31
C GLY A 173 -7.02 -0.67 -9.47
N SER A 174 -7.31 -1.10 -10.70
CA SER A 174 -7.85 -2.44 -10.97
C SER A 174 -6.86 -3.57 -10.63
N ALA A 175 -5.55 -3.26 -10.60
CA ALA A 175 -4.53 -4.21 -10.16
C ALA A 175 -4.67 -4.59 -8.67
N LEU A 176 -5.37 -3.78 -7.87
CA LEU A 176 -5.63 -4.03 -6.45
C LEU A 176 -6.95 -4.77 -6.21
N PHE A 177 -7.74 -5.04 -7.27
CA PHE A 177 -9.03 -5.70 -7.14
C PHE A 177 -8.89 -7.21 -6.95
N PRO A 178 -9.91 -7.88 -6.34
CA PRO A 178 -9.95 -9.33 -6.30
C PRO A 178 -9.91 -9.95 -7.70
N GLY A 179 -9.23 -11.09 -7.86
CA GLY A 179 -9.03 -11.71 -9.18
C GLY A 179 -10.31 -11.96 -9.98
N LYS A 180 -11.42 -12.32 -9.32
CA LYS A 180 -12.73 -12.49 -9.97
C LYS A 180 -13.27 -11.18 -10.57
N LEU A 181 -13.08 -10.06 -9.88
CA LEU A 181 -13.49 -8.73 -10.35
C LEU A 181 -12.60 -8.29 -11.53
N ALA A 182 -11.29 -8.44 -11.39
CA ALA A 182 -10.34 -8.14 -12.47
C ALA A 182 -10.63 -8.94 -13.75
N TYR A 183 -10.96 -10.23 -13.61
CA TYR A 183 -11.38 -11.06 -14.75
C TYR A 183 -12.64 -10.51 -15.44
N LYS A 184 -13.69 -10.17 -14.67
CA LYS A 184 -14.94 -9.64 -15.24
C LYS A 184 -14.76 -8.27 -15.91
N ILE A 185 -13.93 -7.40 -15.34
CA ILE A 185 -13.56 -6.13 -15.96
C ILE A 185 -12.90 -6.38 -17.32
N THR A 186 -11.92 -7.28 -17.35
CA THR A 186 -11.18 -7.62 -18.57
C THR A 186 -12.10 -8.24 -19.62
N TYR A 187 -13.00 -9.13 -19.20
CA TYR A 187 -14.00 -9.75 -20.08
C TYR A 187 -14.92 -8.70 -20.70
N LEU A 188 -15.51 -7.83 -19.88
CA LEU A 188 -16.43 -6.80 -20.36
C LEU A 188 -15.72 -5.79 -21.28
N LYS A 189 -14.49 -5.38 -20.94
CA LYS A 189 -13.68 -4.50 -21.77
C LYS A 189 -13.42 -5.13 -23.14
N LYS A 190 -12.98 -6.40 -23.16
CA LYS A 190 -12.75 -7.15 -24.40
C LYS A 190 -14.03 -7.31 -25.23
N LEU A 191 -15.14 -7.64 -24.58
CA LEU A 191 -16.45 -7.78 -25.23
C LEU A 191 -16.87 -6.48 -25.90
N ALA A 192 -16.62 -5.33 -25.27
CA ALA A 192 -16.84 -4.03 -25.87
C ALA A 192 -15.88 -3.81 -27.06
N GLU A 193 -14.56 -3.80 -26.83
CA GLU A 193 -13.57 -3.54 -27.88
C GLU A 193 -13.78 -4.39 -29.15
N GLU A 194 -14.09 -5.68 -29.00
CA GLU A 194 -14.37 -6.59 -30.12
C GLU A 194 -15.64 -6.24 -30.91
N ASN A 195 -16.62 -5.57 -30.31
CA ASN A 195 -17.89 -5.22 -30.94
C ASN A 195 -18.01 -3.73 -31.32
N GLY A 196 -17.08 -2.88 -30.87
CA GLY A 196 -17.11 -1.44 -31.16
C GLY A 196 -17.11 -1.10 -32.65
N HIS A 197 -16.35 -1.84 -33.46
CA HIS A 197 -16.34 -1.61 -34.92
C HIS A 197 -17.68 -1.96 -35.60
N LYS A 198 -18.42 -2.95 -35.08
CA LYS A 198 -19.75 -3.32 -35.59
C LYS A 198 -20.74 -2.22 -35.27
N ILE A 199 -20.72 -1.74 -34.03
CA ILE A 199 -21.54 -0.62 -33.55
C ILE A 199 -21.28 0.65 -34.37
N ALA A 200 -20.02 1.03 -34.56
CA ALA A 200 -19.65 2.18 -35.37
C ALA A 200 -20.11 2.03 -36.84
N ALA A 201 -20.08 0.82 -37.40
CA ALA A 201 -20.60 0.56 -38.72
C ALA A 201 -22.14 0.64 -38.78
N ILE A 202 -22.85 0.17 -37.75
CA ILE A 202 -24.31 0.27 -37.63
C ILE A 202 -24.70 1.75 -37.51
N ASP A 203 -24.07 2.51 -36.60
CA ASP A 203 -24.30 3.95 -36.43
C ASP A 203 -24.02 4.74 -37.70
N LYS A 204 -22.88 4.50 -38.37
CA LYS A 204 -22.58 5.18 -39.65
C LYS A 204 -23.64 4.94 -40.74
N ASN A 205 -24.30 3.78 -40.74
CA ASN A 205 -25.31 3.45 -41.74
C ASN A 205 -26.72 3.95 -41.37
N PHE A 206 -27.03 4.07 -40.08
CA PHE A 206 -28.39 4.38 -39.61
C PHE A 206 -28.51 5.73 -38.90
N GLY A 207 -27.52 6.09 -38.07
CA GLY A 207 -27.25 7.42 -37.52
C GLY A 207 -28.45 8.21 -36.98
N HIS A 208 -28.24 9.52 -36.86
CA HIS A 208 -29.31 10.47 -36.58
C HIS A 208 -30.09 10.80 -37.86
N GLY A 209 -31.28 10.23 -38.05
CA GLY A 209 -32.21 10.69 -39.09
C GLY A 209 -33.04 9.61 -39.77
N ALA A 210 -33.64 9.97 -40.93
CA ALA A 210 -34.52 9.11 -41.70
C ALA A 210 -33.81 7.82 -42.12
N HIS A 211 -34.31 6.69 -41.61
CA HIS A 211 -33.72 5.37 -41.80
C HIS A 211 -33.67 5.02 -43.30
N ARG A 212 -32.46 4.87 -43.83
CA ARG A 212 -32.29 4.21 -45.13
C ARG A 212 -32.74 2.74 -45.00
N PRO A 213 -33.30 2.13 -46.06
CA PRO A 213 -33.57 0.71 -46.05
C PRO A 213 -32.30 -0.06 -45.72
N ALA A 214 -32.41 -1.07 -44.86
CA ALA A 214 -31.26 -1.84 -44.41
C ALA A 214 -30.64 -2.54 -45.62
N THR A 215 -29.30 -2.49 -45.72
CA THR A 215 -28.58 -3.34 -46.67
C THR A 215 -28.38 -4.71 -46.04
N ALA A 216 -28.31 -5.78 -46.85
CA ALA A 216 -28.04 -7.14 -46.38
C ALA A 216 -26.77 -7.22 -45.50
N LYS A 217 -25.77 -6.37 -45.78
CA LYS A 217 -24.55 -6.26 -44.97
C LYS A 217 -24.84 -5.74 -43.55
N THR A 218 -25.70 -4.73 -43.42
CA THR A 218 -26.00 -4.13 -42.11
C THR A 218 -26.93 -5.00 -41.28
N GLU A 219 -27.86 -5.73 -41.91
CA GLU A 219 -28.67 -6.75 -41.23
C GLU A 219 -27.80 -7.86 -40.64
N LYS A 220 -26.78 -8.31 -41.39
CA LYS A 220 -25.81 -9.28 -40.88
C LYS A 220 -25.07 -8.76 -39.65
N LEU A 221 -24.60 -7.50 -39.68
CA LEU A 221 -23.92 -6.89 -38.52
C LEU A 221 -24.82 -6.78 -37.29
N LEU A 222 -26.10 -6.40 -37.46
CA LEU A 222 -27.07 -6.34 -36.37
C LEU A 222 -27.30 -7.72 -35.75
N ARG A 223 -27.47 -8.76 -36.57
CA ARG A 223 -27.61 -10.15 -36.09
C ARG A 223 -26.38 -10.61 -35.29
N GLU A 224 -25.18 -10.26 -35.75
CA GLU A 224 -23.93 -10.59 -35.07
C GLU A 224 -23.72 -9.78 -33.78
N TYR A 225 -24.32 -8.60 -33.66
CA TYR A 225 -24.24 -7.75 -32.47
C TYR A 225 -25.32 -8.08 -31.42
N TYR A 226 -26.40 -8.74 -31.82
CA TYR A 226 -27.53 -9.08 -30.95
C TYR A 226 -27.10 -9.82 -29.67
N SER A 227 -26.31 -10.89 -29.78
CA SER A 227 -25.84 -11.65 -28.59
C SER A 227 -24.92 -10.81 -27.69
N PRO A 228 -23.84 -10.18 -28.20
CA PRO A 228 -22.99 -9.29 -27.41
C PRO A 228 -23.75 -8.19 -26.66
N PHE A 229 -24.79 -7.62 -27.27
CA PHE A 229 -25.63 -6.61 -26.62
C PHE A 229 -26.27 -7.16 -25.33
N PHE A 230 -26.97 -8.29 -25.39
CA PHE A 230 -27.62 -8.87 -24.22
C PHE A 230 -26.62 -9.41 -23.19
N GLU A 231 -25.46 -9.89 -23.63
CA GLU A 231 -24.37 -10.22 -22.72
C GLU A 231 -23.92 -8.99 -21.94
N MET A 232 -23.69 -7.84 -22.59
CA MET A 232 -23.36 -6.60 -21.89
C MET A 232 -24.47 -6.19 -20.91
N CYS A 233 -25.75 -6.30 -21.30
CA CYS A 233 -26.88 -6.00 -20.41
C CYS A 233 -26.89 -6.86 -19.15
N ALA A 234 -26.57 -8.15 -19.28
CA ALA A 234 -26.53 -9.06 -18.14
C ALA A 234 -25.30 -8.85 -17.25
N PHE A 235 -24.13 -8.60 -17.84
CA PHE A 235 -22.86 -8.50 -17.11
C PHE A 235 -22.66 -7.16 -16.39
N LEU A 236 -23.13 -6.06 -16.96
CA LEU A 236 -22.85 -4.72 -16.44
C LEU A 236 -23.43 -4.47 -15.03
N PRO A 237 -24.70 -4.82 -14.71
CA PRO A 237 -25.25 -4.68 -13.36
C PRO A 237 -24.47 -5.49 -12.32
N GLU A 238 -24.09 -6.74 -12.65
CA GLU A 238 -23.31 -7.59 -11.76
C GLU A 238 -21.94 -6.97 -11.45
N LEU A 239 -21.25 -6.46 -12.49
CA LEU A 239 -19.97 -5.78 -12.34
C LEU A 239 -20.08 -4.55 -11.44
N ILE A 240 -21.10 -3.71 -11.64
CA ILE A 240 -21.36 -2.53 -10.81
C ILE A 240 -21.58 -2.94 -9.34
N GLY A 241 -22.35 -4.01 -9.09
CA GLY A 241 -22.54 -4.56 -7.75
C GLY A 241 -21.23 -5.00 -7.10
N MET A 242 -20.35 -5.66 -7.84
CA MET A 242 -19.03 -6.07 -7.34
C MET A 242 -18.10 -4.89 -7.06
N LEU A 243 -18.13 -3.85 -7.89
CA LEU A 243 -17.37 -2.62 -7.68
C LEU A 243 -17.84 -1.89 -6.42
N ARG A 244 -19.16 -1.79 -6.21
CA ARG A 244 -19.74 -1.20 -4.98
C ARG A 244 -19.36 -1.99 -3.73
N SER A 245 -19.48 -3.31 -3.77
CA SER A 245 -19.04 -4.17 -2.65
C SER A 245 -17.54 -4.02 -2.35
N THR A 246 -16.72 -3.79 -3.39
CA THR A 246 -15.29 -3.49 -3.20
C THR A 246 -15.08 -2.13 -2.54
N ALA A 247 -15.82 -1.09 -2.94
CA ALA A 247 -15.78 0.21 -2.27
C ALA A 247 -16.16 0.11 -0.78
N GLU A 248 -17.26 -0.60 -0.47
CA GLU A 248 -17.71 -0.84 0.90
C GLU A 248 -16.64 -1.52 1.75
N LYS A 249 -15.98 -2.56 1.21
CA LYS A 249 -14.89 -3.27 1.89
C LYS A 249 -13.71 -2.35 2.22
N HIS A 250 -13.43 -1.37 1.37
CA HIS A 250 -12.37 -0.38 1.55
C HIS A 250 -12.84 0.89 2.29
N GLN A 251 -14.08 0.92 2.76
CA GLN A 251 -14.70 2.09 3.42
C GLN A 251 -14.57 3.35 2.55
N ILE A 252 -14.85 3.22 1.26
CA ILE A 252 -14.84 4.31 0.29
C ILE A 252 -16.29 4.75 0.08
N GLU A 253 -16.56 6.03 0.32
CA GLU A 253 -17.84 6.65 -0.01
C GLU A 253 -17.89 6.91 -1.52
N ILE A 254 -18.95 6.40 -2.16
CA ILE A 254 -19.22 6.64 -3.58
C ILE A 254 -20.27 7.72 -3.65
N ASP A 255 -19.91 8.85 -4.26
CA ASP A 255 -20.82 9.97 -4.57
C ASP A 255 -21.85 9.63 -5.66
#